data_AF-A0A962HPB7-F1
#
_entry.id   AF-A0A962HPB7-F1
#
_cell.length_a   1.000
_cell.length_b   1.000
_cell.length_c   1.000
_cell.angle_alpha   90.00
_cell.angle_beta   90.00
_cell.angle_gamma   90.00
#
_symmetry.space_group_name_H-M   'P 1'
#
loop_
_entity.id
_entity.type
_entity.pdbx_description
1 polymer ?
#
loop_
_entity_poly.entity_id
_entity_poly.type
_entity_poly.pdbx_seq_one_letter_code
_entity_poly.pdbx_strand_id
1 'polypeptide(L)'
;TLLQDALEMRVIPATPATLMALLRAVAFGWQQAVLSENAERIRDVGTELHRRLAVLTRHVERLGRTLGGGVDAYNSLLGSLERSVMPGARRLAELGISSGREPVEPGPLEAGARMPIQTELNWEHAASGAGSDELQTEDDKT
;
A
#
# COMPACT_ATOMS: atom_id res chain seq x y z
N THR A 1 -7.15 -49.53 -40.14
CA THR A 1 -7.56 -50.14 -38.84
C THR A 1 -8.79 -49.39 -38.39
N LEU A 2 -9.80 -50.09 -37.84
CA LEU A 2 -11.11 -49.48 -37.53
C LEU A 2 -11.03 -48.22 -36.65
N LEU A 3 -10.00 -48.09 -35.81
CA LEU A 3 -9.74 -46.90 -35.02
C LEU A 3 -9.29 -45.69 -35.86
N GLN A 4 -8.41 -45.90 -36.84
CA GLN A 4 -7.96 -44.84 -37.77
C GLN A 4 -9.12 -44.34 -38.66
N ASP A 5 -9.94 -45.25 -39.20
CA ASP A 5 -11.07 -44.89 -40.07
C ASP A 5 -12.14 -44.12 -39.29
N ALA A 6 -12.39 -44.48 -38.02
CA ALA A 6 -13.30 -43.77 -37.13
C ALA A 6 -12.80 -42.35 -36.81
N LEU A 7 -11.48 -42.17 -36.61
CA LEU A 7 -10.86 -40.86 -36.42
C LEU A 7 -10.98 -39.98 -37.68
N GLU A 8 -10.78 -40.53 -38.88
CA GLU A 8 -10.96 -39.80 -40.14
C GLU A 8 -12.41 -39.33 -40.34
N MET A 9 -13.39 -40.13 -39.88
CA MET A 9 -14.82 -39.76 -39.88
C MET A 9 -15.25 -38.89 -38.70
N ARG A 10 -14.32 -38.47 -37.82
CA ARG A 10 -14.59 -37.72 -36.58
C ARG A 10 -15.55 -38.44 -35.60
N VAL A 11 -15.57 -39.77 -35.64
CA VAL A 11 -16.37 -40.60 -34.75
C VAL A 11 -15.45 -41.23 -33.72
N ILE A 12 -15.61 -40.85 -32.45
CA ILE A 12 -14.85 -41.43 -31.34
C ILE A 12 -15.75 -42.48 -30.66
N PRO A 13 -15.41 -43.77 -30.71
CA PRO A 13 -16.10 -44.79 -29.93
C PRO A 13 -15.81 -44.54 -28.45
N ALA A 14 -16.75 -43.94 -27.75
CA ALA A 14 -16.63 -43.61 -26.33
C ALA A 14 -17.38 -44.65 -25.48
N THR A 15 -16.68 -45.19 -24.48
CA THR A 15 -17.34 -45.83 -23.34
C THR A 15 -17.81 -44.74 -22.36
N PRO A 16 -18.82 -45.00 -21.51
CA PRO A 16 -19.30 -44.01 -20.54
C PRO A 16 -18.18 -43.38 -19.70
N ALA A 17 -17.14 -44.17 -19.38
CA ALA A 17 -15.95 -43.70 -18.67
C ALA A 17 -15.08 -42.70 -19.48
N THR A 18 -14.89 -42.94 -20.79
CA THR A 18 -14.10 -42.03 -21.64
C THR A 18 -14.82 -40.72 -21.90
N LEU A 19 -16.15 -40.74 -22.07
CA LEU A 19 -16.95 -39.52 -22.15
C LEU A 19 -16.83 -38.70 -20.86
N MET A 20 -16.96 -39.36 -19.70
CA MET A 20 -16.84 -38.71 -18.40
C MET A 20 -15.46 -38.10 -18.18
N ALA A 21 -14.40 -38.78 -18.59
CA ALA A 21 -13.03 -38.26 -18.52
C ALA A 21 -12.84 -37.01 -19.40
N LEU A 22 -13.36 -37.01 -20.64
CA LEU A 22 -13.27 -35.84 -21.52
C LEU A 22 -14.07 -34.65 -21.00
N LEU A 23 -15.28 -34.87 -20.48
CA LEU A 23 -16.08 -33.82 -19.85
C LEU A 23 -15.40 -33.24 -18.61
N ARG A 24 -14.81 -34.09 -17.77
CA ARG A 24 -14.05 -33.64 -16.60
C ARG A 24 -12.82 -32.82 -17.02
N ALA A 25 -12.11 -33.23 -18.08
CA ALA A 25 -10.98 -32.48 -18.63
C ALA A 25 -11.38 -31.10 -19.18
N VAL A 26 -12.54 -30.99 -19.86
CA VAL A 26 -13.09 -29.70 -20.31
C VAL A 26 -13.49 -28.82 -19.13
N ALA A 27 -14.14 -29.39 -18.11
CA ALA A 27 -14.52 -28.67 -16.89
C ALA A 27 -13.28 -28.13 -16.16
N PHE A 28 -12.23 -28.94 -16.01
CA PHE A 28 -10.94 -28.50 -15.48
C PHE A 28 -10.30 -27.41 -16.35
N GLY A 29 -10.36 -27.55 -17.69
CA GLY A 29 -9.85 -26.54 -18.61
C GLY A 29 -10.52 -25.17 -18.46
N TRP A 30 -11.84 -25.13 -18.24
CA TRP A 30 -12.56 -23.87 -17.97
C TRP A 30 -12.23 -23.29 -16.60
N GLN A 31 -12.10 -24.12 -15.56
CA GLN A 31 -11.70 -23.66 -14.24
C GLN A 31 -10.28 -23.04 -14.26
N GLN A 32 -9.35 -23.67 -14.98
CA GLN A 32 -7.99 -23.16 -15.18
C GLN A 32 -7.97 -21.83 -15.94
N ALA A 33 -8.80 -21.71 -16.99
CA ALA A 33 -8.91 -20.48 -17.78
C ALA A 33 -9.45 -19.31 -16.94
N VAL A 34 -10.48 -19.55 -16.12
CA VAL A 34 -11.06 -18.55 -15.20
C VAL A 34 -10.05 -18.12 -14.13
N LEU A 35 -9.29 -19.06 -13.57
CA LEU A 35 -8.22 -18.76 -12.61
C LEU A 35 -7.12 -17.88 -13.23
N SER A 36 -6.69 -18.20 -14.45
CA SER A 36 -5.70 -17.41 -15.19
C SER A 36 -6.18 -15.99 -15.46
N GLU A 37 -7.43 -15.82 -15.94
CA GLU A 37 -8.01 -14.51 -16.22
C GLU A 37 -8.14 -13.66 -14.94
N ASN A 38 -8.51 -14.29 -13.83
CA ASN A 38 -8.59 -13.62 -12.53
C ASN A 38 -7.21 -13.19 -12.02
N ALA A 39 -6.18 -14.03 -12.20
CA ALA A 39 -4.80 -13.69 -11.83
C ALA A 39 -4.28 -12.47 -12.61
N GLU A 40 -4.55 -12.40 -13.92
CA GLU A 40 -4.21 -11.22 -14.75
C GLU A 40 -4.91 -9.96 -14.25
N ARG A 41 -6.22 -10.02 -13.98
CA ARG A 41 -6.97 -8.88 -13.41
C ARG A 41 -6.42 -8.43 -12.06
N ILE A 42 -6.11 -9.36 -11.17
CA ILE A 42 -5.52 -9.05 -9.86
C ILE A 42 -4.17 -8.37 -10.03
N ARG A 43 -3.32 -8.86 -10.95
CA ARG A 43 -2.03 -8.26 -11.26
C ARG A 43 -2.18 -6.82 -11.76
N ASP A 44 -3.11 -6.57 -12.66
CA ASP A 44 -3.31 -5.24 -13.23
C ASP A 44 -3.82 -4.24 -12.17
N VAL A 45 -4.82 -4.65 -11.37
CA VAL A 45 -5.32 -3.84 -10.25
C VAL A 45 -4.22 -3.59 -9.21
N GLY A 46 -3.45 -4.63 -8.86
CA GLY A 46 -2.32 -4.53 -7.93
C GLY A 46 -1.23 -3.58 -8.42
N THR A 47 -0.90 -3.64 -9.71
CA THR A 47 0.11 -2.76 -10.33
C THR A 47 -0.34 -1.30 -10.30
N GLU A 48 -1.61 -1.04 -10.65
CA GLU A 48 -2.14 0.33 -10.62
C GLU A 48 -2.24 0.87 -9.19
N LEU A 49 -2.63 0.05 -8.21
CA LEU A 49 -2.63 0.43 -6.80
C LEU A 49 -1.20 0.79 -6.33
N HIS A 50 -0.22 -0.04 -6.66
CA HIS A 50 1.18 0.19 -6.30
C HIS A 50 1.69 1.51 -6.89
N ARG A 51 1.37 1.78 -8.17
CA ARG A 51 1.70 3.05 -8.84
C ARG A 51 1.09 4.25 -8.12
N ARG A 52 -0.20 4.18 -7.76
CA ARG A 52 -0.88 5.25 -7.02
C ARG A 52 -0.29 5.47 -5.63
N LEU A 53 0.05 4.39 -4.93
CA LEU A 53 0.67 4.46 -3.61
C LEU A 53 2.03 5.16 -3.68
N ALA A 54 2.85 4.84 -4.69
CA ALA A 54 4.14 5.50 -4.90
C ALA A 54 4.01 7.01 -5.19
N VAL A 55 2.93 7.43 -5.86
CA VAL A 55 2.63 8.85 -6.06
C VAL A 55 2.19 9.49 -4.74
N LEU A 56 1.32 8.83 -3.97
CA LEU A 56 0.84 9.34 -2.69
C LEU A 56 1.98 9.57 -1.69
N THR A 57 2.87 8.58 -1.51
CA THR A 57 3.99 8.69 -0.55
C THR A 57 4.91 9.87 -0.88
N ARG A 58 5.13 10.16 -2.16
CA ARG A 58 5.88 11.36 -2.61
C ARG A 58 5.19 12.67 -2.21
N HIS A 59 3.86 12.74 -2.29
CA HIS A 59 3.12 13.92 -1.84
C HIS A 59 3.21 14.09 -0.31
N VAL A 60 3.08 12.99 0.44
CA VAL A 60 3.23 12.99 1.90
C VAL A 60 4.63 13.44 2.31
N GLU A 61 5.68 12.96 1.63
CA GLU A 61 7.06 13.38 1.89
C GLU A 61 7.26 14.88 1.64
N ARG A 62 6.73 15.41 0.53
CA ARG A 62 6.78 16.85 0.22
C ARG A 62 6.04 17.69 1.26
N LEU A 63 4.87 17.22 1.71
CA LEU A 63 4.09 17.89 2.75
C LEU A 63 4.87 17.90 4.08
N GLY A 64 5.47 16.78 4.46
CA GLY A 64 6.31 16.69 5.66
C GLY A 64 7.47 17.69 5.64
N ARG A 65 8.17 17.82 4.51
CA ARG A 65 9.24 18.83 4.34
C ARG A 65 8.74 20.27 4.47
N THR A 66 7.57 20.56 3.90
CA THR A 66 6.99 21.91 3.94
C THR A 66 6.57 22.28 5.36
N LEU A 67 5.96 21.35 6.08
CA LEU A 67 5.60 21.54 7.48
C LEU A 67 6.84 21.71 8.36
N GLY A 68 7.89 20.90 8.15
CA GLY A 68 9.18 21.06 8.83
C GLY A 68 9.77 22.46 8.65
N GLY A 69 9.81 22.97 7.42
CA GLY A 69 10.28 24.33 7.16
C GLY A 69 9.41 25.42 7.81
N GLY A 70 8.10 25.20 7.93
CA GLY A 70 7.20 26.09 8.67
C GLY A 70 7.51 26.14 10.17
N VAL A 71 7.81 24.99 10.76
CA VAL A 71 8.25 24.90 12.17
C VAL A 71 9.58 25.61 12.37
N ASP A 72 10.55 25.44 11.46
CA ASP A 72 11.84 26.13 11.53
C ASP A 72 11.70 27.65 11.45
N ALA A 73 10.83 28.14 10.56
CA ALA A 73 10.53 29.57 10.43
C ALA A 73 9.86 30.13 11.70
N TYR A 74 8.92 29.39 12.29
CA TYR A 74 8.30 29.75 13.57
C TYR A 74 9.34 29.85 14.69
N ASN A 75 10.20 28.83 14.84
CA ASN A 75 11.26 28.80 15.84
C ASN A 75 12.25 29.97 15.66
N SER A 76 12.60 30.29 14.41
CA SER A 76 13.48 31.41 14.10
C SER A 76 12.86 32.76 14.46
N LEU A 77 11.57 32.94 14.17
CA LEU A 77 10.80 34.13 14.54
C LEU A 77 10.75 34.30 16.06
N LEU A 78 10.42 33.23 16.78
CA LEU A 78 10.35 33.24 18.24
C LEU A 78 11.72 33.59 18.86
N GLY A 79 12.79 32.96 18.40
CA GLY A 79 14.14 33.29 18.86
C GLY A 79 14.54 34.73 18.54
N SER A 80 14.09 35.29 17.40
CA SER A 80 14.31 36.69 17.07
C SER A 80 13.54 37.63 18.01
N LEU A 81 12.27 37.33 18.29
CA LEU A 81 11.43 38.06 19.25
C LEU A 81 12.07 38.10 20.65
N GLU A 82 12.53 36.96 21.14
CA GLU A 82 13.20 36.83 22.45
C GLU A 82 14.49 37.65 22.54
N ARG A 83 15.30 37.68 21.48
CA ARG A 83 16.57 38.41 21.48
C ARG A 83 16.40 39.91 21.27
N SER A 84 15.43 40.32 20.46
CA SER A 84 15.32 41.71 19.99
C SER A 84 14.23 42.51 20.71
N VAL A 85 13.09 41.91 21.00
CA VAL A 85 11.91 42.63 21.52
C VAL A 85 11.80 42.50 23.03
N MET A 86 12.03 41.32 23.59
CA MET A 86 11.88 41.09 25.04
C MET A 86 12.80 41.97 25.91
N PRO A 87 14.08 42.24 25.55
CA PRO A 87 14.92 43.16 26.31
C PRO A 87 14.40 44.60 26.27
N GLY A 88 13.87 45.03 25.13
CA GLY A 88 13.25 46.35 24.97
C GLY A 88 11.97 46.49 25.80
N ALA A 89 11.13 45.44 25.80
CA ALA A 89 9.93 45.38 26.64
C ALA A 89 10.28 45.44 28.14
N ARG A 90 11.30 44.70 28.59
CA ARG A 90 11.81 44.76 29.98
C ARG A 90 12.27 46.17 30.36
N ARG A 91 13.05 46.82 29.49
CA ARG A 91 13.57 48.18 29.74
C ARG A 91 12.46 49.24 29.77
N LEU A 92 11.40 49.08 28.97
CA LEU A 92 10.21 49.94 29.04
C LEU A 92 9.46 49.75 30.36
N ALA A 93 9.32 48.51 30.82
CA ALA A 93 8.71 48.19 32.11
C ALA A 93 9.50 48.80 33.29
N GLU A 94 10.85 48.74 33.26
CA GLU A 94 11.72 49.39 34.24
C GLU A 94 11.54 50.92 34.30
N LEU A 95 11.21 51.55 33.17
CA LEU A 95 10.94 52.99 33.08
C LEU A 95 9.49 53.36 33.43
N GLY A 96 8.67 52.40 33.87
CA GLY A 96 7.27 52.62 34.22
C GLY A 96 6.34 52.84 33.03
N ILE A 97 6.82 52.60 31.80
CA ILE A 97 6.04 52.74 30.57
C ILE A 97 5.41 51.38 30.28
N SER A 98 4.18 51.19 30.74
CA SER A 98 3.40 49.96 30.51
C SER A 98 2.08 50.28 29.83
N SER A 99 1.74 49.52 28.79
CA SER A 99 0.42 49.57 28.14
C SER A 99 -0.68 48.83 28.92
N GLY A 100 -0.37 48.30 30.12
CA GLY A 100 -1.31 47.53 30.94
C GLY A 100 -1.69 46.15 30.37
N ARG A 101 -1.02 45.72 29.30
CA ARG A 101 -1.16 44.37 28.70
C ARG A 101 0.18 43.66 28.78
N GLU A 102 0.22 42.58 29.55
CA GLU A 102 1.36 41.67 29.62
C GLU A 102 1.51 40.93 28.28
N PRO A 103 2.73 40.82 27.72
CA PRO A 103 2.99 39.95 26.58
C PRO A 103 2.62 38.50 26.92
N VAL A 104 1.88 37.84 26.02
CA VAL A 104 1.60 36.40 26.15
C VAL A 104 2.88 35.65 25.81
N GLU A 105 3.39 34.84 26.74
CA GLU A 105 4.47 33.90 26.44
C GLU A 105 3.92 32.77 25.55
N PRO A 106 4.39 32.64 24.31
CA PRO A 106 3.95 31.55 23.45
C PRO A 106 4.44 30.22 24.03
N GLY A 107 3.52 29.27 24.21
CA GLY A 107 3.86 27.93 24.66
C GLY A 107 4.73 27.16 23.64
N PRO A 108 5.46 26.12 24.06
CA PRO A 108 6.27 25.30 23.16
C PRO A 108 5.39 24.68 22.08
N LEU A 109 5.86 24.71 20.83
CA LEU A 109 5.17 24.09 19.71
C LEU A 109 5.37 22.56 19.77
N GLU A 110 4.49 21.88 20.51
CA GLU A 110 4.39 20.42 20.61
C GLU A 110 3.78 19.83 19.32
N ALA A 111 4.53 19.86 18.21
CA ALA A 111 4.08 19.24 16.96
C ALA A 111 5.22 18.53 16.24
N GLY A 112 5.75 17.47 16.87
CA GLY A 112 6.56 16.49 16.15
C GLY A 112 5.65 15.72 15.19
N ALA A 113 5.92 15.79 13.89
CA ALA A 113 5.24 14.93 12.92
C ALA A 113 5.44 13.46 13.32
N ARG A 114 4.35 12.70 13.46
CA ARG A 114 4.45 11.25 13.71
C ARG A 114 5.32 10.63 12.62
N MET A 115 6.36 9.90 13.02
CA MET A 115 7.15 9.13 12.06
C MET A 115 6.21 8.18 11.33
N PRO A 116 6.31 8.07 10.00
CA PRO A 116 5.57 7.05 9.28
C PRO A 116 5.98 5.70 9.88
N ILE A 117 4.98 4.90 10.26
CA ILE A 117 5.21 3.50 10.61
C ILE A 117 5.90 2.91 9.37
N GLN A 118 7.14 2.44 9.50
CA GLN A 118 7.68 1.49 8.53
C GLN A 118 6.81 0.25 8.69
N THR A 119 5.68 0.23 8.00
CA THR A 119 5.01 -1.02 7.74
C THR A 119 5.97 -1.75 6.83
N GLU A 120 6.75 -2.67 7.40
CA GLU A 120 7.43 -3.70 6.64
C GLU A 120 6.35 -4.51 5.93
N LEU A 121 5.93 -3.99 4.77
CA LEU A 121 5.13 -4.72 3.81
C LEU A 121 6.07 -5.76 3.22
N ASN A 122 6.23 -6.85 3.96
CA ASN A 122 7.00 -8.02 3.61
C ASN A 122 6.31 -8.75 2.45
N TRP A 123 6.51 -8.21 1.24
CA TRP A 123 5.90 -8.68 0.00
C TRP A 123 6.48 -10.02 -0.48
N GLU A 124 7.63 -10.43 0.04
CA GLU A 124 8.27 -11.72 -0.29
C GLU A 124 7.46 -12.93 0.19
N HIS A 125 6.71 -12.81 1.29
CA HIS A 125 5.91 -13.91 1.82
C HIS A 125 4.53 -14.02 1.13
N ALA A 126 3.97 -12.90 0.66
CA ALA A 126 2.65 -12.87 0.02
C ALA A 126 2.66 -13.53 -1.38
N ALA A 127 3.79 -13.47 -2.10
CA ALA A 127 3.94 -14.12 -3.40
C ALA A 127 4.29 -15.62 -3.29
N SER A 128 4.81 -16.08 -2.14
CA SER A 128 5.25 -17.45 -1.91
C SER A 128 4.09 -18.42 -1.57
N GLY A 129 3.03 -17.93 -0.89
CA GLY A 129 1.92 -18.76 -0.43
C GLY A 129 0.86 -19.14 -1.49
N ALA A 130 0.88 -18.53 -2.68
CA ALA A 130 -0.15 -18.76 -3.70
C ALA A 130 0.14 -19.95 -4.64
N GLY A 131 1.27 -20.65 -4.49
CA GLY A 131 1.71 -21.71 -5.40
C GLY A 131 1.86 -23.11 -4.80
N SER A 132 1.63 -23.29 -3.49
CA SER A 132 1.97 -24.56 -2.79
C SER A 132 0.79 -25.31 -2.16
N ASP A 133 -0.39 -24.69 -2.02
CA ASP A 133 -1.51 -25.29 -1.27
C ASP A 133 -2.46 -26.19 -2.09
N GLU A 134 -2.32 -26.26 -3.43
CA GLU A 134 -3.20 -27.09 -4.27
C GLU A 134 -2.68 -28.50 -4.59
N LEU A 135 -1.56 -28.94 -4.00
CA LEU A 135 -0.95 -30.26 -4.30
C LEU A 135 -0.98 -31.28 -3.14
N GLN A 136 -1.70 -31.03 -2.05
CA GLN A 136 -1.66 -31.92 -0.87
C GLN A 136 -2.99 -32.50 -0.37
N THR A 137 -4.11 -32.29 -1.07
CA THR A 137 -5.43 -32.79 -0.60
C THR A 137 -5.94 -34.05 -1.29
N GLU A 138 -5.09 -34.82 -2.00
CA GLU A 138 -5.54 -36.03 -2.72
C GLU A 138 -4.78 -37.33 -2.42
N ASP A 139 -3.87 -37.37 -1.44
CA ASP A 139 -3.13 -38.61 -1.06
C ASP A 139 -3.45 -39.18 0.34
N ASP A 140 -4.31 -38.55 1.15
CA ASP A 140 -4.72 -39.08 2.47
C ASP A 140 -6.14 -39.65 2.44
N LYS A 141 -6.38 -40.64 1.57
CA LYS A 141 -7.55 -41.52 1.67
C LYS A 141 -7.39 -42.80 0.85
N THR A 142 -6.46 -43.67 1.23
CA THR A 142 -6.62 -45.12 1.05
C THR A 142 -5.87 -45.89 2.13
#